data_AF-A0AAT9QML7-F1
#
_entry.id   AF-A0AAT9QML7-F1
#
_cell.length_a   1.000
_cell.length_b   1.000
_cell.length_c   1.000
_cell.angle_alpha   90.00
_cell.angle_beta   90.00
_cell.angle_gamma   90.00
#
_symmetry.space_group_name_H-M   'P 1'
#
loop_
_entity.id
_entity.type
_entity.pdbx_description
1 polymer ?
#
loop_
_entity_poly.entity_id
_entity_poly.type
_entity_poly.pdbx_seq_one_letter_code
_entity_poly.pdbx_strand_id
1 'polypeptide(L)'
;MSAELKLEQIETQTRPCVEHGSLLEQIRAGRTLADQAARKHGARVAALATSPLASTSHTTPDPRYARMLERFGLTAQEQLTCGFHVHTYIESPEEGVAVLDRIRDKLAVLTALSANSPFWNGVPTGFESYRTQAWNRWPTAGPTGIYGTYPVYRRVVARLLDTGVMLDEGMLYFDARLSRNHPTVEVRVADVCLRAEDAALIAVLVRALVESASREWRADVEPAPVPTVLLRMASWQASSAGLSGEPPGLWEFPAGTGRVCGPFPGGLPGSRPGRTRRVGAGPAGRRGHHCPRNRCR
;
A
#
# COMPACT_ATOMS: atom_id res chain seq x y z
N MET A 1 -4.42 -15.72 -15.84
CA MET A 1 -4.77 -15.84 -14.42
C MET A 1 -3.84 -16.88 -13.84
N SER A 2 -3.20 -16.56 -12.73
CA SER A 2 -2.38 -17.48 -11.93
C SER A 2 -3.21 -17.99 -10.76
N ALA A 3 -2.86 -19.17 -10.26
CA ALA A 3 -3.35 -19.64 -8.98
C ALA A 3 -2.54 -18.98 -7.85
N GLU A 4 -3.23 -18.58 -6.79
CA GLU A 4 -2.64 -18.08 -5.55
C GLU A 4 -2.58 -19.19 -4.50
N LEU A 5 -2.17 -18.88 -3.26
CA LEU A 5 -2.10 -19.85 -2.17
C LEU A 5 -3.43 -20.57 -1.93
N LYS A 6 -4.56 -19.86 -2.05
CA LYS A 6 -5.91 -20.41 -1.87
C LYS A 6 -6.67 -20.47 -3.20
N LEU A 7 -7.48 -21.53 -3.37
CA LEU A 7 -8.31 -21.73 -4.56
C LEU A 7 -9.43 -20.68 -4.67
N GLU A 8 -9.80 -20.04 -3.57
CA GLU A 8 -10.80 -18.97 -3.52
C GLU A 8 -10.24 -17.60 -3.94
N GLN A 9 -8.98 -17.53 -4.35
CA GLN A 9 -8.31 -16.31 -4.79
C GLN A 9 -8.06 -16.36 -6.29
N ILE A 10 -8.27 -15.22 -6.96
CA ILE A 10 -7.99 -15.05 -8.39
C ILE A 10 -7.07 -13.86 -8.54
N GLU A 11 -5.93 -14.08 -9.20
CA GLU A 11 -5.01 -13.01 -9.57
C GLU A 11 -5.23 -12.56 -11.03
N THR A 12 -5.36 -11.26 -11.21
CA THR A 12 -5.37 -10.61 -12.52
C THR A 12 -4.22 -9.63 -12.60
N GLN A 13 -3.50 -9.64 -13.72
CA GLN A 13 -2.34 -8.79 -13.94
C GLN A 13 -2.58 -7.91 -15.17
N THR A 14 -2.17 -6.65 -15.08
CA THR A 14 -2.15 -5.72 -16.20
C THR A 14 -0.83 -5.86 -16.96
N ARG A 15 -0.82 -5.42 -18.22
CA ARG A 15 0.41 -5.18 -18.96
C ARG A 15 0.98 -3.82 -18.56
N PRO A 16 2.30 -3.61 -18.66
CA PRO A 16 2.91 -2.30 -18.45
C PRO A 16 2.21 -1.23 -19.30
N CYS A 17 1.88 -0.09 -18.69
CA CYS A 17 1.21 1.02 -19.35
C CYS A 17 1.67 2.35 -18.75
N VAL A 18 1.62 3.41 -19.55
CA VAL A 18 2.08 4.76 -19.15
C VAL A 18 0.93 5.73 -18.86
N GLU A 19 -0.30 5.38 -19.24
CA GLU A 19 -1.47 6.25 -19.09
C GLU A 19 -2.48 5.67 -18.10
N HIS A 20 -3.06 6.56 -17.28
CA HIS A 20 -4.11 6.21 -16.33
C HIS A 20 -5.33 5.55 -17.02
N GLY A 21 -5.76 6.08 -18.17
CA GLY A 21 -6.93 5.56 -18.89
C GLY A 21 -6.74 4.09 -19.30
N SER A 22 -5.60 3.78 -19.93
CA SER A 22 -5.23 2.41 -20.29
C SER A 22 -5.14 1.48 -19.08
N LEU A 23 -4.57 1.95 -17.96
CA LEU A 23 -4.51 1.17 -16.73
C LEU A 23 -5.91 0.81 -16.21
N LEU A 24 -6.80 1.81 -16.13
CA LEU A 24 -8.17 1.62 -15.64
C LEU A 24 -8.95 0.64 -16.51
N GLU A 25 -8.82 0.73 -17.83
CA GLU A 25 -9.44 -0.20 -18.78
C GLU A 25 -8.93 -1.63 -18.55
N GLN A 26 -7.62 -1.82 -18.38
CA GLN A 26 -7.04 -3.13 -18.11
C GLN A 26 -7.50 -3.71 -16.76
N ILE A 27 -7.60 -2.90 -15.71
CA ILE A 27 -8.14 -3.32 -14.40
C ILE A 27 -9.59 -3.79 -14.56
N ARG A 28 -10.43 -3.01 -15.26
CA ARG A 28 -11.83 -3.38 -15.53
C ARG A 28 -11.91 -4.68 -16.34
N ALA A 29 -11.12 -4.80 -17.40
CA ALA A 29 -11.08 -6.00 -18.24
C ALA A 29 -10.67 -7.25 -17.44
N GLY A 30 -9.65 -7.15 -16.57
CA GLY A 30 -9.24 -8.22 -15.68
C GLY A 30 -10.37 -8.68 -14.75
N ARG A 31 -11.05 -7.73 -14.10
CA ARG A 31 -12.20 -8.03 -13.22
C ARG A 31 -13.37 -8.66 -13.98
N THR A 32 -13.69 -8.15 -15.17
CA THR A 32 -14.73 -8.72 -16.03
C THR A 32 -14.38 -10.16 -16.42
N LEU A 33 -13.13 -10.42 -16.80
CA LEU A 33 -12.67 -11.75 -17.17
C LEU A 33 -12.75 -12.73 -15.98
N ALA A 34 -12.33 -12.30 -14.79
CA ALA A 34 -12.44 -13.10 -13.57
C ALA A 34 -13.90 -13.43 -13.22
N ASP A 35 -14.81 -12.44 -13.25
CA ASP A 35 -16.23 -12.67 -12.98
C ASP A 35 -16.90 -13.56 -14.04
N GLN A 36 -16.54 -13.39 -15.33
CA GLN A 36 -17.02 -14.27 -16.39
C GLN A 36 -16.56 -15.72 -16.20
N ALA A 37 -15.32 -15.94 -15.76
CA ALA A 37 -14.81 -17.26 -15.44
C ALA A 37 -15.58 -17.88 -14.26
N ALA A 38 -15.77 -17.12 -13.16
CA ALA A 38 -16.52 -17.60 -12.00
C ALA A 38 -17.98 -17.95 -12.32
N ARG A 39 -18.65 -17.16 -13.17
CA ARG A 39 -20.05 -17.41 -13.57
C ARG A 39 -20.25 -18.75 -14.28
N LYS A 40 -19.25 -19.25 -15.01
CA LYS A 40 -19.29 -20.58 -15.64
C LYS A 40 -19.44 -21.71 -14.62
N HIS A 41 -19.11 -21.43 -13.36
CA HIS A 41 -19.19 -22.37 -12.23
C HIS A 41 -20.25 -21.95 -11.19
N GLY A 42 -21.20 -21.08 -11.56
CA GLY A 42 -22.27 -20.64 -10.65
C GLY A 42 -21.81 -19.69 -9.54
N ALA A 43 -20.59 -19.13 -9.65
CA ALA A 43 -20.01 -18.22 -8.67
C ALA A 43 -19.90 -16.79 -9.20
N ARG A 44 -19.51 -15.86 -8.33
CA ARG A 44 -19.20 -14.45 -8.64
C ARG A 44 -17.87 -14.07 -8.01
N VAL A 45 -17.20 -13.08 -8.56
CA VAL A 45 -15.98 -12.50 -7.98
C VAL A 45 -16.31 -11.18 -7.30
N ALA A 46 -15.72 -10.96 -6.13
CA ALA A 46 -15.79 -9.69 -5.41
C ALA A 46 -14.37 -9.19 -5.10
N ALA A 47 -14.12 -7.90 -5.30
CA ALA A 47 -12.86 -7.25 -4.97
C ALA A 47 -12.84 -6.91 -3.47
N LEU A 48 -12.49 -7.89 -2.65
CA LEU A 48 -12.48 -7.81 -1.19
C LEU A 48 -11.11 -8.21 -0.67
N ALA A 49 -10.51 -7.42 0.23
CA ALA A 49 -9.21 -7.76 0.79
C ALA A 49 -9.28 -8.88 1.85
N THR A 50 -10.45 -9.04 2.49
CA THR A 50 -10.79 -10.17 3.37
C THR A 50 -12.28 -10.51 3.23
N SER A 51 -12.68 -11.73 3.60
CA SER A 51 -14.09 -12.13 3.53
C SER A 51 -14.94 -11.47 4.63
N PRO A 52 -16.06 -10.81 4.29
CA PRO A 52 -17.03 -10.31 5.26
C PRO A 52 -17.94 -11.40 5.84
N LEU A 53 -17.84 -12.63 5.33
CA LEU A 53 -18.58 -13.80 5.80
C LEU A 53 -17.61 -14.85 6.33
N ALA A 54 -18.14 -15.77 7.13
CA ALA A 54 -17.42 -16.99 7.47
C ALA A 54 -17.00 -17.70 6.17
N SER A 55 -15.73 -18.08 6.09
CA SER A 55 -15.17 -18.68 4.89
C SER A 55 -14.37 -19.94 5.24
N THR A 56 -14.47 -20.94 4.39
CA THR A 56 -13.59 -22.11 4.39
C THR A 56 -12.73 -22.00 3.14
N SER A 57 -11.40 -21.98 3.32
CA SER A 57 -10.45 -21.88 2.21
C SER A 57 -9.77 -23.21 1.93
N HIS A 58 -9.48 -23.45 0.66
CA HIS A 58 -8.77 -24.63 0.20
C HIS A 58 -7.41 -24.22 -0.34
N THR A 59 -6.38 -24.96 0.03
CA THR A 59 -5.03 -24.65 -0.44
C THR A 59 -4.84 -25.19 -1.85
N THR A 60 -4.26 -24.38 -2.72
CA THR A 60 -3.92 -24.79 -4.08
C THR A 60 -2.99 -26.01 -4.04
N PRO A 61 -3.25 -27.08 -4.82
CA PRO A 61 -2.42 -28.30 -4.87
C PRO A 61 -1.03 -28.05 -5.47
N ASP A 62 -0.14 -27.45 -4.68
CA ASP A 62 1.22 -27.09 -5.06
C ASP A 62 2.21 -27.49 -3.95
N PRO A 63 3.33 -28.18 -4.28
CA PRO A 63 4.29 -28.65 -3.30
C PRO A 63 4.92 -27.53 -2.45
N ARG A 64 5.09 -26.32 -2.99
CA ARG A 64 5.59 -25.18 -2.23
C ARG A 64 4.54 -24.71 -1.23
N TYR A 65 3.27 -24.62 -1.61
CA TYR A 65 2.19 -24.24 -0.69
C TYR A 65 1.97 -25.26 0.43
N ALA A 66 2.11 -26.56 0.13
CA ALA A 66 2.09 -27.60 1.16
C ALA A 66 3.20 -27.39 2.21
N ARG A 67 4.43 -27.09 1.77
CA ARG A 67 5.53 -26.74 2.69
C ARG A 67 5.27 -25.47 3.49
N MET A 68 4.61 -24.47 2.89
CA MET A 68 4.22 -23.25 3.62
C MET A 68 3.22 -23.56 4.74
N LEU A 69 2.23 -24.41 4.49
CA LEU A 69 1.26 -24.83 5.52
C LEU A 69 1.94 -25.57 6.67
N GLU A 70 2.80 -26.54 6.36
CA GLU A 70 3.53 -27.32 7.36
C GLU A 70 4.39 -26.40 8.24
N ARG A 71 5.09 -25.45 7.62
CA ARG A 71 6.07 -24.62 8.31
C ARG A 71 5.48 -23.46 9.10
N PHE A 72 4.47 -22.78 8.55
CA PHE A 72 3.93 -21.55 9.14
C PHE A 72 2.57 -21.76 9.82
N GLY A 73 2.04 -22.98 9.81
CA GLY A 73 0.86 -23.38 10.56
C GLY A 73 -0.33 -22.46 10.31
N LEU A 74 -0.93 -21.96 11.40
CA LEU A 74 -2.11 -21.09 11.36
C LEU A 74 -1.93 -19.86 10.46
N THR A 75 -0.74 -19.25 10.45
CA THR A 75 -0.47 -18.08 9.58
C THR A 75 -0.71 -18.39 8.11
N ALA A 76 -0.27 -19.56 7.62
CA ALA A 76 -0.50 -19.98 6.24
C ALA A 76 -1.92 -20.56 6.02
N GLN A 77 -2.48 -21.25 7.02
CA GLN A 77 -3.82 -21.80 6.94
C GLN A 77 -4.87 -20.71 6.77
N GLU A 78 -4.74 -19.63 7.53
CA GLU A 78 -5.66 -18.49 7.52
C GLU A 78 -5.38 -17.46 6.42
N GLN A 79 -4.40 -17.70 5.54
CA GLN A 79 -3.97 -16.75 4.52
C GLN A 79 -4.95 -16.67 3.34
N LEU A 80 -6.12 -16.06 3.58
CA LEU A 80 -7.13 -15.72 2.58
C LEU A 80 -7.28 -14.18 2.49
N THR A 81 -6.18 -13.49 2.16
CA THR A 81 -6.17 -12.04 1.98
C THR A 81 -5.80 -11.64 0.56
N CYS A 82 -6.48 -10.63 0.02
CA CYS A 82 -6.27 -10.16 -1.36
C CYS A 82 -5.69 -8.74 -1.34
N GLY A 83 -4.49 -8.58 -1.90
CA GLY A 83 -3.83 -7.28 -2.02
C GLY A 83 -3.95 -6.67 -3.40
N PHE A 84 -3.55 -5.41 -3.51
CA PHE A 84 -3.28 -4.75 -4.77
C PHE A 84 -1.80 -4.37 -4.83
N HIS A 85 -1.06 -5.00 -5.74
CA HIS A 85 0.37 -4.76 -5.91
C HIS A 85 0.59 -3.85 -7.11
N VAL A 86 1.40 -2.81 -6.92
CA VAL A 86 1.73 -1.84 -7.98
C VAL A 86 3.21 -1.95 -8.30
N HIS A 87 3.50 -2.22 -9.57
CA HIS A 87 4.85 -2.25 -10.12
C HIS A 87 5.13 -0.94 -10.86
N THR A 88 6.21 -0.26 -10.48
CA THR A 88 6.70 0.93 -11.18
C THR A 88 8.10 0.67 -11.71
N TYR A 89 8.31 0.93 -13.00
CA TYR A 89 9.61 0.76 -13.67
C TYR A 89 10.73 1.59 -13.01
N ILE A 90 11.93 1.02 -13.00
CA ILE A 90 13.19 1.66 -12.58
C ILE A 90 14.27 1.36 -13.63
N GLU A 91 15.18 2.31 -13.81
CA GLU A 91 16.31 2.27 -14.74
C GLU A 91 17.45 1.38 -14.23
N SER A 92 17.64 1.30 -12.90
CA SER A 92 18.66 0.44 -12.28
C SER A 92 18.26 -0.09 -10.90
N PRO A 93 18.90 -1.19 -10.42
CA PRO A 93 18.73 -1.65 -9.05
C PRO A 93 19.16 -0.62 -7.99
N GLU A 94 20.14 0.22 -8.30
CA GLU A 94 20.59 1.32 -7.44
C GLU A 94 19.48 2.37 -7.27
N GLU A 95 18.83 2.78 -8.36
CA GLU A 95 17.65 3.65 -8.31
C GLU A 95 16.55 2.98 -7.49
N GLY A 96 16.30 1.68 -7.73
CA GLY A 96 15.29 0.93 -7.01
C GLY A 96 15.49 0.95 -5.50
N VAL A 97 16.71 0.70 -5.01
CA VAL A 97 17.00 0.78 -3.56
C VAL A 97 16.87 2.20 -3.04
N ALA A 98 17.35 3.19 -3.79
CA ALA A 98 17.20 4.59 -3.42
C ALA A 98 15.72 5.01 -3.32
N VAL A 99 14.87 4.51 -4.20
CA VAL A 99 13.41 4.70 -4.14
C VAL A 99 12.83 4.00 -2.92
N LEU A 100 13.17 2.72 -2.69
CA LEU A 100 12.69 1.97 -1.53
C LEU A 100 12.99 2.70 -0.23
N ASP A 101 14.18 3.27 -0.07
CA ASP A 101 14.58 4.00 1.14
C ASP A 101 13.77 5.28 1.38
N ARG A 102 13.29 5.94 0.32
CA ARG A 102 12.60 7.25 0.33
C ARG A 102 11.08 7.17 0.43
N ILE A 103 10.47 6.05 0.02
CA ILE A 103 9.00 5.90 0.06
C ILE A 103 8.47 5.37 1.40
N ARG A 104 9.32 4.83 2.28
CA ARG A 104 8.92 4.04 3.47
C ARG A 104 7.92 4.74 4.40
N ASP A 105 8.13 6.03 4.66
CA ASP A 105 7.30 6.88 5.53
C ASP A 105 5.97 7.32 4.88
N LYS A 106 5.77 7.04 3.59
CA LYS A 106 4.55 7.36 2.85
C LYS A 106 3.64 6.14 2.65
N LEU A 107 4.14 4.93 2.89
CA LEU A 107 3.39 3.70 2.61
C LEU A 107 2.15 3.53 3.49
N ALA A 108 2.19 4.00 4.75
CA ALA A 108 1.02 3.96 5.64
C ALA A 108 -0.17 4.76 5.07
N VAL A 109 0.07 5.83 4.30
CA VAL A 109 -0.99 6.60 3.64
C VAL A 109 -1.71 5.75 2.59
N LEU A 110 -0.96 4.93 1.84
CA LEU A 110 -1.56 4.02 0.86
C LEU A 110 -2.40 2.93 1.54
N THR A 111 -1.97 2.43 2.70
CA THR A 111 -2.78 1.52 3.53
C THR A 111 -4.10 2.19 3.94
N ALA A 112 -4.05 3.41 4.47
CA ALA A 112 -5.25 4.15 4.87
C ALA A 112 -6.21 4.42 3.71
N LEU A 113 -5.69 4.84 2.55
CA LEU A 113 -6.49 5.15 1.36
C LEU A 113 -7.13 3.92 0.72
N SER A 114 -6.49 2.75 0.82
CA SER A 114 -6.95 1.52 0.17
C SER A 114 -7.77 0.60 1.08
N ALA A 115 -7.88 0.92 2.37
CA ALA A 115 -8.50 0.08 3.39
C ALA A 115 -9.86 -0.48 2.94
N ASN A 116 -9.95 -1.80 2.83
CA ASN A 116 -11.12 -2.51 2.32
C ASN A 116 -11.24 -3.91 2.95
N SER A 117 -10.91 -4.02 4.24
CA SER A 117 -10.97 -5.28 4.98
C SER A 117 -11.43 -5.13 6.43
N PRO A 118 -12.64 -4.59 6.72
CA PRO A 118 -13.08 -4.39 8.10
C PRO A 118 -13.53 -5.66 8.83
N PHE A 119 -13.69 -6.77 8.10
CA PHE A 119 -14.15 -8.05 8.64
C PHE A 119 -13.09 -9.15 8.49
N TRP A 120 -13.15 -10.16 9.35
CA TRP A 120 -12.37 -11.38 9.26
C TRP A 120 -13.25 -12.58 9.57
N ASN A 121 -13.48 -13.45 8.59
CA ASN A 121 -14.30 -14.66 8.75
C ASN A 121 -15.70 -14.38 9.35
N GLY A 122 -16.35 -13.32 8.89
CA GLY A 122 -17.69 -12.95 9.37
C GLY A 122 -17.71 -12.09 10.63
N VAL A 123 -16.54 -11.78 11.21
CA VAL A 123 -16.45 -11.02 12.46
C VAL A 123 -15.95 -9.60 12.19
N PRO A 124 -16.62 -8.54 12.68
CA PRO A 124 -16.08 -7.18 12.67
C PRO A 124 -14.79 -7.12 13.47
N THR A 125 -13.72 -6.59 12.88
CA THR A 125 -12.36 -6.68 13.45
C THR A 125 -11.97 -5.50 14.33
N GLY A 126 -12.66 -4.36 14.17
CA GLY A 126 -12.23 -3.07 14.74
C GLY A 126 -11.11 -2.38 13.95
N PHE A 127 -10.74 -2.91 12.79
CA PHE A 127 -9.80 -2.30 11.83
C PHE A 127 -10.53 -1.93 10.55
N GLU A 128 -10.04 -0.92 9.82
CA GLU A 128 -10.49 -0.62 8.45
C GLU A 128 -9.75 -1.51 7.42
N SER A 129 -8.48 -1.85 7.70
CA SER A 129 -7.66 -2.78 6.92
C SER A 129 -7.13 -3.93 7.80
N TYR A 130 -7.96 -4.93 8.07
CA TYR A 130 -7.51 -6.12 8.80
C TYR A 130 -6.51 -6.97 8.01
N ARG A 131 -6.54 -6.92 6.66
CA ARG A 131 -5.52 -7.58 5.82
C ARG A 131 -4.11 -7.18 6.26
N THR A 132 -3.87 -5.92 6.59
CA THR A 132 -2.57 -5.45 7.07
C THR A 132 -2.13 -6.20 8.34
N GLN A 133 -3.04 -6.39 9.30
CA GLN A 133 -2.77 -7.13 10.54
C GLN A 133 -2.54 -8.61 10.28
N ALA A 134 -3.39 -9.23 9.46
CA ALA A 134 -3.25 -10.64 9.08
C ALA A 134 -1.91 -10.91 8.36
N TRP A 135 -1.50 -10.00 7.47
CA TRP A 135 -0.27 -10.11 6.68
C TRP A 135 1.00 -9.90 7.52
N ASN A 136 0.96 -9.00 8.51
CA ASN A 136 2.11 -8.71 9.38
C ASN A 136 2.52 -9.88 10.30
N ARG A 137 1.77 -10.98 10.31
CA ARG A 137 2.16 -12.24 10.99
C ARG A 137 3.22 -13.02 10.24
N TRP A 138 3.46 -12.72 8.97
CA TRP A 138 4.52 -13.37 8.20
C TRP A 138 5.91 -12.86 8.61
N PRO A 139 6.96 -13.71 8.64
CA PRO A 139 8.25 -13.37 9.27
C PRO A 139 8.97 -12.14 8.70
N THR A 140 8.76 -11.85 7.41
CA THR A 140 9.43 -10.78 6.67
C THR A 140 8.47 -9.65 6.29
N ALA A 141 7.22 -9.70 6.77
CA ALA A 141 6.24 -8.67 6.45
C ALA A 141 6.52 -7.36 7.21
N GLY A 142 6.21 -6.24 6.55
CA GLY A 142 6.28 -4.91 7.14
C GLY A 142 7.40 -4.02 6.59
N PRO A 143 7.64 -2.89 7.27
CA PRO A 143 8.57 -1.88 6.80
C PRO A 143 10.03 -2.29 7.03
N THR A 144 10.91 -1.75 6.21
CA THR A 144 12.36 -1.98 6.25
C THR A 144 13.12 -0.76 6.78
N GLY A 145 14.40 -0.96 7.10
CA GLY A 145 15.34 0.13 7.35
C GLY A 145 15.83 0.78 6.05
N ILE A 146 16.68 1.80 6.19
CA ILE A 146 17.43 2.36 5.06
C ILE A 146 18.54 1.38 4.67
N TYR A 147 18.63 1.02 3.40
CA TYR A 147 19.70 0.16 2.88
C TYR A 147 20.89 0.97 2.37
N GLY A 148 20.65 2.15 1.81
CA GLY A 148 21.64 3.06 1.23
C GLY A 148 22.17 2.61 -0.14
N THR A 149 22.48 1.32 -0.31
CA THR A 149 23.03 0.79 -1.57
C THR A 149 22.46 -0.58 -1.94
N TYR A 150 22.46 -0.89 -3.24
CA TYR A 150 22.02 -2.19 -3.75
C TYR A 150 22.81 -3.39 -3.18
N PRO A 151 24.15 -3.33 -3.03
CA PRO A 151 24.89 -4.41 -2.36
C PRO A 151 24.47 -4.65 -0.91
N VAL A 152 24.13 -3.59 -0.15
CA VAL A 152 23.61 -3.74 1.22
C VAL A 152 22.24 -4.41 1.22
N TYR A 153 21.34 -3.97 0.32
CA TYR A 153 20.03 -4.62 0.12
C TYR A 153 20.19 -6.13 -0.17
N ARG A 154 21.03 -6.50 -1.14
CA ARG A 154 21.27 -7.91 -1.49
C ARG A 154 21.89 -8.70 -0.34
N ARG A 155 22.77 -8.10 0.45
CA ARG A 155 23.34 -8.75 1.65
C ARG A 155 22.25 -9.03 2.70
N VAL A 156 21.32 -8.11 2.91
CA VAL A 156 20.19 -8.34 3.84
C VAL A 156 19.30 -9.46 3.33
N VAL A 157 18.94 -9.44 2.04
CA VAL A 157 18.13 -10.51 1.42
C VAL A 157 18.82 -11.87 1.54
N ALA A 158 20.11 -11.97 1.24
CA ALA A 158 20.88 -13.20 1.37
C ALA A 158 20.89 -13.70 2.82
N ARG A 159 21.16 -12.82 3.80
CA ARG A 159 21.14 -13.19 5.22
C ARG A 159 19.78 -13.66 5.70
N LEU A 160 18.68 -13.07 5.21
CA LEU A 160 17.32 -13.52 5.52
C LEU A 160 17.05 -14.92 4.95
N LEU A 161 17.51 -15.19 3.73
CA LEU A 161 17.42 -16.51 3.13
C LEU A 161 18.26 -17.54 3.91
N ASP A 162 19.47 -17.18 4.32
CA ASP A 162 20.39 -18.04 5.07
C ASP A 162 19.87 -18.41 6.47
N THR A 163 18.95 -17.64 7.04
CA THR A 163 18.26 -18.05 8.29
C THR A 163 17.47 -19.35 8.12
N GLY A 164 17.20 -19.72 6.88
CA GLY A 164 16.35 -20.81 6.51
C GLY A 164 14.88 -20.55 6.78
N VAL A 165 14.47 -19.46 7.48
CA VAL A 165 13.06 -19.17 7.83
C VAL A 165 12.21 -18.98 6.57
N MET A 166 12.73 -18.22 5.60
CA MET A 166 12.13 -18.08 4.28
C MET A 166 12.37 -19.35 3.46
N LEU A 167 11.36 -19.78 2.69
CA LEU A 167 11.52 -20.89 1.74
C LEU A 167 12.32 -20.47 0.49
N ASP A 168 12.17 -19.21 0.07
CA ASP A 168 12.88 -18.58 -1.05
C ASP A 168 12.66 -17.05 -1.04
N GLU A 169 13.25 -16.34 -2.00
CA GLU A 169 13.04 -14.89 -2.20
C GLU A 169 11.57 -14.52 -2.49
N GLY A 170 10.71 -15.47 -2.86
CA GLY A 170 9.28 -15.24 -2.99
C GLY A 170 8.61 -14.86 -1.66
N MET A 171 9.23 -15.23 -0.54
CA MET A 171 8.81 -14.86 0.81
C MET A 171 9.42 -13.53 1.30
N LEU A 172 9.93 -12.67 0.41
CA LEU A 172 10.27 -11.29 0.77
C LEU A 172 8.98 -10.46 0.81
N TYR A 173 8.35 -10.38 1.98
CA TYR A 173 7.04 -9.74 2.16
C TYR A 173 7.10 -8.29 2.65
N PHE A 174 8.23 -7.62 2.43
CA PHE A 174 8.38 -6.20 2.72
C PHE A 174 7.25 -5.38 2.10
N ASP A 175 6.89 -4.28 2.77
CA ASP A 175 5.85 -3.33 2.32
C ASP A 175 6.09 -2.83 0.88
N ALA A 176 7.36 -2.66 0.52
CA ALA A 176 7.82 -2.49 -0.85
C ALA A 176 9.15 -3.24 -1.07
N ARG A 177 9.39 -3.72 -2.29
CA ARG A 177 10.61 -4.48 -2.64
C ARG A 177 11.04 -4.24 -4.09
N LEU A 178 12.28 -4.62 -4.41
CA LEU A 178 12.65 -4.84 -5.81
C LEU A 178 11.95 -6.09 -6.31
N SER A 179 11.30 -6.01 -7.46
CA SER A 179 10.69 -7.18 -8.06
C SER A 179 11.79 -8.15 -8.52
N ARG A 180 11.57 -9.44 -8.26
CA ARG A 180 12.46 -10.52 -8.70
C ARG A 180 12.45 -10.69 -10.23
N ASN A 181 11.30 -10.48 -10.84
CA ASN A 181 11.04 -10.88 -12.23
C ASN A 181 10.99 -9.67 -13.18
N HIS A 182 10.94 -8.46 -12.65
CA HIS A 182 10.74 -7.24 -13.43
C HIS A 182 11.67 -6.12 -12.93
N PRO A 183 12.14 -5.23 -13.81
CA PRO A 183 12.94 -4.06 -13.44
C PRO A 183 12.02 -2.99 -12.82
N THR A 184 11.46 -3.30 -11.65
CA THR A 184 10.43 -2.47 -11.01
C THR A 184 10.60 -2.47 -9.49
N VAL A 185 10.22 -1.36 -8.86
CA VAL A 185 9.81 -1.36 -7.45
C VAL A 185 8.37 -1.86 -7.37
N GLU A 186 8.12 -2.83 -6.50
CA GLU A 186 6.82 -3.42 -6.22
C GLU A 186 6.31 -2.96 -4.85
N VAL A 187 5.24 -2.16 -4.82
CA VAL A 187 4.56 -1.72 -3.59
C VAL A 187 3.38 -2.63 -3.29
N ARG A 188 3.29 -3.14 -2.05
CA ARG A 188 2.42 -4.27 -1.70
C ARG A 188 1.48 -4.02 -0.51
N VAL A 189 1.51 -2.80 0.05
CA VAL A 189 0.74 -2.45 1.24
C VAL A 189 -0.76 -2.37 0.99
N ALA A 190 -1.18 -2.04 -0.24
CA ALA A 190 -2.57 -1.75 -0.53
C ALA A 190 -3.48 -2.99 -0.47
N ASP A 191 -4.65 -2.81 0.13
CA ASP A 191 -5.76 -3.74 -0.01
C ASP A 191 -6.29 -3.71 -1.45
N VAL A 192 -6.87 -4.82 -1.92
CA VAL A 192 -7.60 -4.77 -3.19
C VAL A 192 -8.77 -3.78 -3.05
N CYS A 193 -8.81 -2.75 -3.90
CA CYS A 193 -9.84 -1.72 -3.80
C CYS A 193 -11.17 -2.22 -4.35
N LEU A 194 -12.29 -1.86 -3.72
CA LEU A 194 -13.62 -2.26 -4.17
C LEU A 194 -13.91 -1.75 -5.59
N ARG A 195 -13.60 -0.48 -5.88
CA ARG A 195 -13.80 0.12 -7.20
C ARG A 195 -12.52 0.06 -8.05
N ALA A 196 -12.68 -0.03 -9.36
CA ALA A 196 -11.54 -0.05 -10.29
C ALA A 196 -10.87 1.33 -10.37
N GLU A 197 -11.65 2.41 -10.22
CA GLU A 197 -11.12 3.78 -10.23
C GLU A 197 -10.20 4.03 -9.04
N ASP A 198 -10.56 3.53 -7.85
CA ASP A 198 -9.73 3.65 -6.65
C ASP A 198 -8.41 2.89 -6.81
N ALA A 199 -8.44 1.69 -7.39
CA ALA A 199 -7.23 0.94 -7.71
C ALA A 199 -6.33 1.69 -8.70
N ALA A 200 -6.91 2.29 -9.74
CA ALA A 200 -6.17 3.11 -10.70
C ALA A 200 -5.56 4.36 -10.03
N LEU A 201 -6.30 5.01 -9.11
CA LEU A 201 -5.80 6.14 -8.32
C LEU A 201 -4.62 5.73 -7.43
N ILE A 202 -4.74 4.62 -6.68
CA ILE A 202 -3.65 4.09 -5.85
C ILE A 202 -2.41 3.82 -6.70
N ALA A 203 -2.58 3.24 -7.90
CA ALA A 203 -1.45 2.99 -8.80
C ALA A 203 -0.78 4.27 -9.30
N VAL A 204 -1.56 5.32 -9.61
CA VAL A 204 -1.01 6.64 -9.97
C VAL A 204 -0.27 7.27 -8.80
N LEU A 205 -0.79 7.18 -7.58
CA LEU A 205 -0.12 7.68 -6.38
C LEU A 205 1.20 6.94 -6.11
N VAL A 206 1.22 5.62 -6.24
CA VAL A 206 2.46 4.83 -6.13
C VAL A 206 3.48 5.26 -7.19
N ARG A 207 3.06 5.42 -8.46
CA ARG A 207 3.96 5.90 -9.51
C ARG A 207 4.50 7.29 -9.20
N ALA A 208 3.66 8.20 -8.70
CA ALA A 208 4.09 9.54 -8.31
C ALA A 208 5.09 9.52 -7.13
N LEU A 209 4.90 8.63 -6.15
CA LEU A 209 5.84 8.42 -5.05
C LEU A 209 7.19 7.90 -5.54
N VAL A 210 7.18 6.90 -6.42
CA VAL A 210 8.41 6.32 -7.00
C VAL A 210 9.16 7.35 -7.85
N GLU A 211 8.46 8.08 -8.72
CA GLU A 211 9.05 9.14 -9.54
C GLU A 211 9.64 10.27 -8.68
N SER A 212 8.92 10.70 -7.64
CA SER A 212 9.41 11.75 -6.72
C SER A 212 10.64 11.29 -5.96
N ALA A 213 10.62 10.07 -5.42
CA ALA A 213 11.77 9.47 -4.74
C ALA A 213 12.98 9.29 -5.67
N SER A 214 12.75 8.95 -6.93
CA SER A 214 13.80 8.86 -7.95
C SER A 214 14.43 10.22 -8.25
N ARG A 215 13.62 11.29 -8.34
CA ARG A 215 14.11 12.67 -8.49
C ARG A 215 14.88 13.15 -7.26
N GLU A 216 14.39 12.86 -6.06
CA GLU A 216 15.08 13.13 -4.80
C GLU A 216 16.46 12.45 -4.77
N TRP A 217 16.54 11.19 -5.21
CA TRP A 217 17.80 10.48 -5.31
C TRP A 217 18.79 11.13 -6.29
N ARG A 218 18.33 11.49 -7.51
CA ARG A 218 19.17 12.19 -8.49
C ARG A 218 19.62 13.59 -8.03
N ALA A 219 18.91 14.17 -7.07
CA ALA A 219 19.23 15.47 -6.46
C ALA A 219 20.00 15.34 -5.13
N ASP A 220 20.50 14.14 -4.81
CA ASP A 220 21.25 13.84 -3.57
C ASP A 220 20.48 14.19 -2.28
N VAL A 221 19.15 14.13 -2.31
CA VAL A 221 18.31 14.33 -1.12
C VAL A 221 18.27 13.04 -0.32
N GLU A 222 18.76 13.06 0.91
CA GLU A 222 18.77 11.90 1.81
C GLU A 222 17.34 11.42 2.16
N PRO A 223 17.11 10.09 2.29
CA PRO A 223 15.83 9.56 2.76
C PRO A 223 15.54 10.02 4.19
N ALA A 224 14.25 10.20 4.50
CA ALA A 224 13.84 10.56 5.85
C ALA A 224 14.34 9.51 6.87
N PRO A 225 15.05 9.93 7.94
CA PRO A 225 15.65 9.01 8.92
C PRO A 225 14.62 8.50 9.94
N VAL A 226 13.43 8.10 9.47
CA VAL A 226 12.35 7.60 10.31
C VAL A 226 12.67 6.17 10.76
N PRO A 227 12.76 5.91 12.08
CA PRO A 227 12.97 4.57 12.60
C PRO A 227 11.86 3.60 12.20
N THR A 228 12.22 2.36 11.85
CA THR A 228 11.27 1.32 11.41
C THR A 228 10.17 1.03 12.43
N VAL A 229 10.42 1.22 13.74
CA VAL A 229 9.40 1.08 14.78
C VAL A 229 8.26 2.10 14.63
N LEU A 230 8.57 3.33 14.22
CA LEU A 230 7.56 4.36 13.98
C LEU A 230 6.81 4.09 12.68
N LEU A 231 7.49 3.60 11.64
CA LEU A 231 6.85 3.16 10.40
C LEU A 231 5.83 2.05 10.65
N ARG A 232 6.18 1.08 11.51
CA ARG A 232 5.28 0.00 11.91
C ARG A 232 4.07 0.53 12.69
N MET A 233 4.28 1.47 13.61
CA MET A 233 3.19 2.13 14.33
C MET A 233 2.26 2.90 13.38
N ALA A 234 2.81 3.62 12.40
CA ALA A 234 2.04 4.34 11.40
C ALA A 234 1.21 3.40 10.52
N SER A 235 1.80 2.29 10.05
CA SER A 235 1.08 1.25 9.32
C SER A 235 -0.05 0.64 10.16
N TRP A 236 0.19 0.37 11.44
CA TRP A 236 -0.84 -0.09 12.37
C TRP A 236 -1.97 0.92 12.52
N GLN A 237 -1.67 2.20 12.76
CA GLN A 237 -2.66 3.27 12.90
C GLN A 237 -3.50 3.44 11.62
N ALA A 238 -2.84 3.48 10.46
CA ALA A 238 -3.49 3.54 9.17
C ALA A 238 -4.43 2.35 8.94
N SER A 239 -4.02 1.15 9.33
CA SER A 239 -4.87 -0.03 9.20
C SER A 239 -6.06 -0.03 10.17
N SER A 240 -5.91 0.58 11.35
CA SER A 240 -6.95 0.63 12.37
C SER A 240 -8.03 1.65 12.03
N ALA A 241 -7.64 2.87 11.68
CA ALA A 241 -8.57 3.99 11.54
C ALA A 241 -8.83 4.41 10.09
N GLY A 242 -8.12 3.84 9.11
CA GLY A 242 -8.23 4.26 7.71
C GLY A 242 -7.99 5.77 7.57
N LEU A 243 -8.87 6.44 6.84
CA LEU A 243 -8.85 7.90 6.67
C LEU A 243 -9.51 8.68 7.82
N SER A 244 -10.18 8.00 8.75
CA SER A 244 -10.84 8.63 9.90
C SER A 244 -9.86 8.91 11.06
N GLY A 245 -8.66 8.34 11.00
CA GLY A 245 -7.61 8.58 11.98
C GLY A 245 -6.88 9.90 11.75
N GLU A 246 -6.34 10.47 12.82
CA GLU A 246 -5.32 11.50 12.66
C GLU A 246 -4.14 10.91 11.86
N PRO A 247 -3.61 11.63 10.86
CA PRO A 247 -2.46 11.13 10.15
C PRO A 247 -1.30 10.94 11.13
N PRO A 248 -0.55 9.83 11.06
CA PRO A 248 0.49 9.50 12.02
C PRO A 248 1.55 10.59 12.00
N GLY A 249 1.77 11.33 13.10
CA GLY A 249 2.57 12.58 13.22
C GLY A 249 3.97 12.63 12.59
N LEU A 250 4.39 11.54 11.96
CA LEU A 250 5.42 11.46 10.91
C LEU A 250 5.10 12.26 9.63
N TRP A 251 3.86 12.74 9.45
CA TRP A 251 3.42 13.50 8.28
C TRP A 251 3.74 15.00 8.33
N GLU A 252 4.56 15.46 9.28
CA GLU A 252 5.11 16.82 9.21
C GLU A 252 5.99 16.94 7.96
N PHE A 253 5.36 17.28 6.83
CA PHE A 253 6.05 17.69 5.62
C PHE A 253 6.92 18.88 6.02
N PRO A 254 8.26 18.81 5.89
CA PRO A 254 9.09 19.95 6.16
C PRO A 254 8.57 21.12 5.31
N ALA A 255 8.21 22.22 5.97
CA ALA A 255 7.73 23.42 5.32
C ALA A 255 8.81 23.93 4.35
N GLY A 256 8.71 23.59 3.06
CA GLY A 256 9.74 23.95 2.09
C GLY A 256 9.64 23.34 0.68
N THR A 257 8.97 22.20 0.48
CA THR A 257 8.89 21.56 -0.86
C THR A 257 7.65 21.94 -1.67
N GLY A 258 7.12 23.15 -1.43
CA GLY A 258 6.06 23.75 -2.22
C GLY A 258 6.52 24.21 -3.62
N ARG A 259 6.95 23.28 -4.47
CA ARG A 259 6.87 23.42 -5.94
C ARG A 259 6.34 22.12 -6.51
N VAL A 260 5.06 21.89 -6.28
CA VAL A 260 4.26 21.07 -7.20
C VAL A 260 4.25 21.82 -8.53
N CYS A 261 4.78 21.17 -9.56
CA CYS A 261 4.72 21.49 -10.99
C CYS A 261 4.25 22.91 -11.37
N GLY A 262 5.15 23.68 -11.98
CA GLY A 262 4.76 24.85 -12.79
C GLY A 262 3.73 24.43 -13.85
N PRO A 263 2.84 25.34 -14.29
CA PRO A 263 1.73 24.99 -15.17
C PRO A 263 2.25 24.36 -16.47
N PHE A 264 1.60 23.27 -16.89
CA PHE A 264 1.72 22.72 -18.23
C PHE A 264 1.55 23.84 -19.28
N PRO A 265 2.39 23.93 -20.31
CA PRO A 265 2.22 24.90 -21.38
C PRO A 265 1.05 24.45 -22.27
N GLY A 266 -0.14 24.98 -22.00
CA GLY A 266 -1.34 24.65 -22.78
C GLY A 266 -2.62 25.20 -22.19
N GLY A 267 -2.79 26.53 -22.22
CA GLY A 267 -4.03 27.19 -21.84
C GLY A 267 -4.28 28.41 -22.73
N LEU A 268 -5.35 28.34 -23.53
CA LEU A 268 -5.85 29.35 -24.47
C LEU A 268 -6.05 30.74 -23.83
N PRO A 269 -5.97 31.84 -24.61
CA PRO A 269 -6.00 33.19 -24.06
C PRO A 269 -7.42 33.65 -23.72
N GLY A 270 -7.59 34.19 -22.51
CA GLY A 270 -8.61 35.21 -22.25
C GLY A 270 -9.55 34.93 -21.07
N SER A 271 -9.16 35.38 -19.87
CA SER A 271 -10.10 35.93 -18.89
C SER A 271 -9.36 36.68 -17.79
N ARG A 272 -9.65 37.98 -17.63
CA ARG A 272 -9.04 38.89 -16.63
C ARG A 272 -9.48 38.54 -15.19
N PRO A 273 -8.65 38.81 -14.16
CA PRO A 273 -9.01 38.49 -12.78
C PRO A 273 -9.92 39.56 -12.14
N GLY A 274 -10.97 39.10 -11.47
CA GLY A 274 -11.87 39.91 -10.65
C GLY A 274 -11.30 40.18 -9.25
N ARG A 275 -11.53 41.40 -8.76
CA ARG A 275 -11.07 41.98 -7.48
C ARG A 275 -11.44 41.14 -6.24
N THR A 276 -10.46 40.98 -5.36
CA THR A 276 -10.60 40.62 -3.94
C THR A 276 -11.39 41.66 -3.15
N ARG A 277 -12.42 41.26 -2.40
CA ARG A 277 -13.00 42.04 -1.31
C ARG A 277 -12.55 41.47 0.03
N ARG A 278 -11.85 42.31 0.82
CA ARG A 278 -11.65 42.14 2.26
C ARG A 278 -12.95 42.46 3.00
N VAL A 279 -13.28 41.64 3.99
CA VAL A 279 -14.18 41.95 5.12
C VAL A 279 -13.45 41.30 6.31
N GLY A 280 -13.03 41.96 7.39
CA GLY A 280 -13.60 43.09 8.12
C GLY A 280 -13.85 42.58 9.55
N ALA A 281 -12.91 42.80 10.48
CA ALA A 281 -12.99 42.36 11.86
C ALA A 281 -13.90 43.27 12.71
N GLY A 282 -14.62 42.69 13.68
CA GLY A 282 -15.38 43.39 14.71
C GLY A 282 -15.93 42.42 15.79
N PRO A 283 -16.15 42.87 17.04
CA PRO A 283 -15.66 42.12 18.21
C PRO A 283 -16.73 41.61 19.21
N ALA A 284 -16.21 40.85 20.19
CA ALA A 284 -16.66 40.65 21.57
C ALA A 284 -17.80 39.66 21.89
N GLY A 285 -17.50 38.75 22.83
CA GLY A 285 -18.49 37.92 23.51
C GLY A 285 -17.87 36.92 24.48
N ARG A 286 -17.43 37.39 25.66
CA ARG A 286 -17.08 36.52 26.80
C ARG A 286 -18.30 35.72 27.25
N ARG A 287 -18.14 34.43 27.54
CA ARG A 287 -18.79 33.71 28.66
C ARG A 287 -18.07 32.37 28.84
N GLY A 288 -17.54 32.16 30.05
CA GLY A 288 -16.81 30.95 30.41
C GLY A 288 -17.73 29.84 30.89
N HIS A 289 -17.28 28.60 30.69
CA HIS A 289 -17.68 27.41 31.45
C HIS A 289 -16.43 26.52 31.52
N HIS A 290 -15.77 26.48 32.68
CA HIS A 290 -15.92 25.45 33.72
C HIS A 290 -15.38 24.08 33.27
N CYS A 291 -14.12 23.84 33.66
CA CYS A 291 -13.43 22.55 33.61
C CYS A 291 -13.57 21.88 34.99
N PRO A 292 -13.86 20.57 35.06
CA PRO A 292 -13.45 19.78 36.20
C PRO A 292 -12.40 18.73 35.78
N ARG A 293 -11.24 18.84 36.41
CA ARG A 293 -10.31 17.73 36.65
C ARG A 293 -10.92 16.80 37.70
N ASN A 294 -10.79 15.48 37.51
CA ASN A 294 -10.40 14.49 38.53
C ASN A 294 -10.29 13.11 37.85
N ARG A 295 -9.08 12.54 37.77
CA ARG A 295 -8.47 11.57 38.71
C ARG A 295 -9.16 10.18 38.69
N CYS A 296 -8.47 9.23 38.05
CA CYS A 296 -8.31 7.86 38.53
C CYS A 296 -6.82 7.50 38.40
N ARG A 297 -6.36 6.64 39.31
CA ARG A 297 -4.99 6.45 39.80
C ARG A 297 -3.94 6.08 38.75
#